data_AF-A0A8H3D2M1-F1
#
_entry.id   AF-A0A8H3D2M1-F1
#
_cell.length_a   1.000
_cell.length_b   1.000
_cell.length_c   1.000
_cell.angle_alpha   90.00
_cell.angle_beta   90.00
_cell.angle_gamma   90.00
#
_symmetry.space_group_name_H-M   'P 1'
#
loop_
_entity.id
_entity.type
_entity.pdbx_description
1 polymer ?
#
loop_
_entity_poly.entity_id
_entity_poly.type
_entity_poly.pdbx_seq_one_letter_code
_entity_poly.pdbx_strand_id
1 'polypeptide(L)'
;DNLTLWSNGDELIKTVAAECNNTIVVIHSGQQVLMESWVDNPNVTAVVFAYYPGQETGNAIASVLYGEVNPSGKLPFTLAKSLSDYPPNGIYTENVSDPHVVFEEGNLIDYRWFDAKNVTPRFEFGFGM
;
A
#
# COMPACT_ATOMS: atom_id res chain seq x y z
N ASP A 1 3.07 -7.50 -12.25
CA ASP A 1 3.61 -6.51 -13.20
C ASP A 1 3.87 -5.15 -12.58
N ASN A 2 3.03 -4.64 -11.68
CA ASN A 2 3.24 -3.35 -10.99
C ASN A 2 2.57 -3.33 -9.60
N LEU A 3 2.69 -2.19 -8.92
CA LEU A 3 2.07 -1.91 -7.61
C LEU A 3 0.98 -0.82 -7.71
N THR A 4 0.34 -0.66 -8.87
CA THR A 4 -0.77 0.30 -9.05
C THR A 4 -2.10 -0.33 -8.65
N LEU A 5 -3.09 0.49 -8.30
CA LEU A 5 -4.43 -0.03 -8.02
C LEU A 5 -5.06 -0.59 -9.30
N TRP A 6 -5.65 -1.78 -9.19
CA TRP A 6 -6.35 -2.42 -10.31
C TRP A 6 -7.63 -1.65 -10.67
N SER A 7 -8.17 -1.98 -11.85
CA SER A 7 -9.44 -1.42 -12.34
C SER A 7 -9.45 0.12 -12.41
N ASN A 8 -8.30 0.72 -12.74
CA ASN A 8 -8.12 2.18 -12.83
C ASN A 8 -8.37 2.92 -11.50
N GLY A 9 -8.10 2.26 -10.36
CA GLY A 9 -8.38 2.80 -9.03
C GLY A 9 -7.71 4.14 -8.74
N ASP A 10 -6.48 4.34 -9.20
CA ASP A 10 -5.76 5.61 -9.00
C ASP A 10 -6.46 6.79 -9.71
N GLU A 11 -6.98 6.59 -10.93
CA GLU A 11 -7.72 7.61 -11.66
C GLU A 11 -9.11 7.87 -11.07
N LEU A 12 -9.78 6.82 -10.61
CA LEU A 12 -11.05 6.92 -9.89
C LEU A 12 -10.90 7.80 -8.65
N ILE A 13 -9.88 7.55 -7.82
CA ILE A 13 -9.61 8.34 -6.61
C ILE A 13 -9.37 9.81 -6.97
N LYS A 14 -8.50 10.09 -7.95
CA LYS A 14 -8.23 11.46 -8.39
C LYS A 14 -9.49 12.17 -8.90
N THR A 15 -10.34 11.47 -9.66
CA THR A 15 -11.59 12.02 -10.20
C THR A 15 -12.55 12.39 -9.08
N VAL A 16 -12.74 11.51 -8.09
CA VAL A 16 -13.62 11.78 -6.95
C VAL A 16 -13.06 12.91 -6.08
N ALA A 17 -11.77 12.89 -5.78
CA ALA A 17 -11.12 13.92 -4.97
C ALA A 17 -11.06 15.30 -5.66
N ALA A 18 -11.21 15.37 -6.99
CA ALA A 18 -11.35 16.64 -7.70
C ALA A 18 -12.70 17.33 -7.41
N GLU A 19 -13.74 16.56 -7.14
CA GLU A 19 -15.12 17.04 -6.99
C GLU A 19 -15.63 17.00 -5.53
N CYS A 20 -14.96 16.23 -4.66
CA CYS A 20 -15.35 16.05 -3.26
C CYS A 20 -14.19 16.34 -2.31
N ASN A 21 -14.33 17.35 -1.45
CA ASN A 21 -13.31 17.78 -0.49
C ASN A 21 -13.17 16.91 0.77
N ASN A 22 -13.97 15.84 0.87
CA ASN A 22 -13.90 14.89 1.98
C ASN A 22 -13.98 13.45 1.44
N THR A 23 -12.94 13.07 0.72
CA THR A 23 -12.81 11.76 0.09
C THR A 23 -12.07 10.80 1.02
N ILE A 24 -12.73 9.71 1.41
CA ILE A 24 -12.13 8.61 2.17
C ILE A 24 -11.83 7.46 1.21
N VAL A 25 -10.60 6.96 1.20
CA VAL A 25 -10.17 5.84 0.36
C VAL A 25 -10.06 4.57 1.20
N VAL A 26 -10.75 3.50 0.81
CA VAL A 26 -10.61 2.17 1.41
C VAL A 26 -9.96 1.23 0.41
N ILE A 27 -8.85 0.61 0.80
CA ILE A 27 -8.05 -0.26 -0.07
C ILE A 27 -8.15 -1.71 0.41
N HIS A 28 -8.61 -2.59 -0.46
CA HIS A 28 -8.56 -4.03 -0.27
C HIS A 28 -7.46 -4.62 -1.15
N SER A 29 -6.29 -4.90 -0.57
CA SER A 29 -5.13 -5.45 -1.27
C SER A 29 -4.33 -6.35 -0.34
N GLY A 30 -3.78 -7.45 -0.85
CA GLY A 30 -2.87 -8.33 -0.12
C GLY A 30 -1.40 -7.94 -0.26
N GLN A 31 -1.11 -6.92 -1.07
CA GLN A 31 0.24 -6.45 -1.38
C GLN A 31 0.33 -4.93 -1.27
N GLN A 32 1.54 -4.40 -1.29
CA GLN A 32 1.82 -2.97 -1.31
C GLN A 32 1.19 -2.30 -2.55
N VAL A 33 0.82 -1.03 -2.40
CA VAL A 33 0.35 -0.19 -3.50
C VAL A 33 1.06 1.14 -3.46
N LEU A 34 1.39 1.70 -4.61
CA LEU A 34 1.95 3.05 -4.72
C LEU A 34 0.82 4.07 -4.68
N MET A 35 0.94 5.07 -3.81
CA MET A 35 -0.12 6.04 -3.55
C MET A 35 0.25 7.49 -3.92
N GLU A 36 1.48 7.74 -4.37
CA GLU A 36 2.03 9.09 -4.57
C GLU A 36 1.19 9.99 -5.48
N SER A 37 0.45 9.40 -6.42
CA SER A 37 -0.36 10.18 -7.36
C SER A 37 -1.60 10.83 -6.74
N TRP A 38 -1.99 10.44 -5.52
CA TRP A 38 -3.24 10.90 -4.89
C TRP A 38 -3.22 11.05 -3.37
N VAL A 39 -2.30 10.40 -2.63
CA VAL A 39 -2.35 10.35 -1.15
C VAL A 39 -2.16 11.69 -0.46
N ASP A 40 -1.41 12.61 -1.07
CA ASP A 40 -1.19 13.97 -0.53
C ASP A 40 -2.23 14.99 -1.05
N ASN A 41 -3.25 14.54 -1.79
CA ASN A 41 -4.33 15.43 -2.22
C ASN A 41 -5.09 15.92 -0.97
N PRO A 42 -5.24 17.24 -0.75
CA PRO A 42 -5.89 17.78 0.44
C PRO A 42 -7.36 17.36 0.59
N ASN A 43 -8.00 16.93 -0.51
CA ASN A 43 -9.37 16.44 -0.50
C ASN A 43 -9.47 14.95 -0.15
N VAL A 44 -8.36 14.21 -0.10
CA VAL A 44 -8.29 12.85 0.45
C VAL A 44 -8.01 12.96 1.95
N THR A 45 -9.05 12.77 2.75
CA THR A 45 -9.02 13.07 4.20
C THR A 45 -8.68 11.87 5.06
N ALA A 46 -8.84 10.65 4.53
CA ALA A 46 -8.44 9.42 5.20
C ALA A 46 -8.15 8.29 4.20
N VAL A 47 -7.26 7.39 4.58
CA VAL A 47 -6.97 6.14 3.87
C VAL A 47 -7.05 4.98 4.84
N VAL A 48 -7.83 3.95 4.52
CA VAL A 48 -7.94 2.72 5.31
C VAL A 48 -7.46 1.54 4.48
N PHE A 49 -6.40 0.89 4.93
CA PHE A 49 -5.89 -0.33 4.31
C PHE A 49 -6.55 -1.55 4.97
N ALA A 50 -7.55 -2.14 4.30
CA ALA A 50 -8.45 -3.14 4.85
C ALA A 50 -8.11 -4.60 4.44
N TYR A 51 -7.03 -4.82 3.69
CA TYR A 51 -6.56 -6.16 3.28
C TYR A 51 -7.65 -7.02 2.60
N TYR A 52 -7.74 -8.29 2.98
CA TYR A 52 -8.78 -9.25 2.55
C TYR A 52 -9.54 -9.75 3.79
N PRO A 53 -10.60 -9.04 4.24
CA PRO A 53 -11.29 -9.34 5.50
C PRO A 53 -12.18 -10.59 5.47
N GLY A 54 -12.32 -11.24 4.31
CA GLY A 54 -13.22 -12.38 4.13
C GLY A 54 -14.69 -11.97 4.06
N GLN A 55 -15.58 -12.87 4.48
CA GLN A 55 -17.03 -12.74 4.28
C GLN A 55 -17.67 -11.53 4.97
N GLU A 56 -17.06 -11.03 6.05
CA GLU A 56 -17.58 -9.90 6.85
C GLU A 56 -17.00 -8.53 6.40
N THR A 57 -16.39 -8.45 5.22
CA THR A 57 -15.74 -7.23 4.70
C THR A 57 -16.58 -5.96 4.90
N GLY A 58 -17.87 -6.00 4.54
CA GLY A 58 -18.76 -4.84 4.66
C GLY A 58 -19.05 -4.44 6.10
N ASN A 59 -19.31 -5.42 6.96
CA ASN A 59 -19.59 -5.17 8.38
C ASN A 59 -18.34 -4.65 9.10
N ALA A 60 -17.18 -5.26 8.85
CA ALA A 60 -15.92 -4.90 9.47
C ALA A 60 -15.51 -3.45 9.14
N ILE A 61 -15.57 -3.04 7.86
CA ILE A 61 -15.19 -1.67 7.50
C ILE A 61 -16.21 -0.64 8.01
N ALA A 62 -17.51 -0.98 8.03
CA ALA A 62 -18.53 -0.09 8.58
C ALA A 62 -18.28 0.19 10.07
N SER A 63 -18.02 -0.83 10.88
CA SER A 63 -17.74 -0.65 12.31
C SER A 63 -16.52 0.24 12.57
N VAL A 64 -15.48 0.18 11.72
CA VAL A 64 -14.33 1.10 11.82
C VAL A 64 -14.70 2.53 11.41
N LEU A 65 -15.35 2.70 10.25
CA LEU A 65 -15.69 4.03 9.72
C LEU A 65 -16.69 4.79 10.59
N TYR A 66 -17.58 4.08 11.27
CA TYR A 66 -18.56 4.66 12.19
C TYR A 66 -18.08 4.69 13.65
N GLY A 67 -16.85 4.24 13.92
CA GLY A 67 -16.23 4.32 15.24
C GLY A 67 -16.80 3.35 16.28
N GLU A 68 -17.53 2.32 15.86
CA GLU A 68 -17.93 1.21 16.74
C GLU A 68 -16.69 0.41 17.21
N VAL A 69 -15.67 0.36 16.36
CA VAL A 69 -14.34 -0.19 16.67
C VAL A 69 -13.27 0.88 16.39
N ASN A 70 -12.43 1.16 17.38
CA ASN A 70 -11.28 2.05 17.21
C ASN A 70 -10.18 1.31 16.41
N PRO A 71 -9.69 1.84 15.27
CA PRO A 71 -8.61 1.21 14.51
C PRO A 71 -7.35 1.05 15.38
N SER A 72 -6.73 -0.13 15.30
CA SER A 72 -5.46 -0.44 15.99
C SER A 72 -4.50 -1.29 15.16
N GLY A 73 -4.87 -1.61 13.91
CA GLY A 73 -4.05 -2.36 12.98
C GLY A 73 -2.78 -1.59 12.62
N LYS A 74 -1.66 -2.31 12.52
CA LYS A 74 -0.36 -1.76 12.10
C LYS A 74 0.07 -2.43 10.80
N LEU A 75 0.69 -1.67 9.90
CA LEU A 75 1.19 -2.20 8.64
C LEU A 75 2.24 -3.30 8.90
N PRO A 76 2.06 -4.53 8.38
CA PRO A 76 3.04 -5.61 8.51
C PRO A 76 4.12 -5.56 7.42
N PHE A 77 4.12 -4.50 6.59
CA PHE A 77 5.09 -4.22 5.54
C PHE A 77 5.22 -2.70 5.35
N THR A 78 6.28 -2.28 4.68
CA THR A 78 6.52 -0.88 4.34
C THR A 78 5.77 -0.52 3.06
N LEU A 79 5.17 0.67 3.00
CA LEU A 79 4.62 1.26 1.78
C LEU A 79 5.61 2.30 1.23
N ALA A 80 6.17 2.02 0.04
CA ALA A 80 7.11 2.90 -0.64
C ALA A 80 6.46 4.08 -1.38
N LYS A 81 7.29 5.06 -1.75
CA LYS A 81 6.91 6.14 -2.67
C LYS A 81 7.12 5.72 -4.13
N SER A 82 8.12 4.90 -4.40
CA SER A 82 8.40 4.38 -5.74
C SER A 82 8.68 2.88 -5.71
N LEU A 83 8.49 2.22 -6.85
CA LEU A 83 8.87 0.80 -6.98
C LEU A 83 10.37 0.59 -6.77
N SER A 84 11.20 1.56 -7.21
CA SER A 84 12.65 1.53 -7.07
C SER A 84 13.16 1.74 -5.64
N ASP A 85 12.29 2.09 -4.70
CA ASP A 85 12.67 2.22 -3.28
C ASP A 85 12.84 0.84 -2.62
N TYR A 86 12.17 -0.20 -3.14
CA TYR A 86 12.33 -1.57 -2.68
C TYR A 86 13.66 -2.17 -3.16
N PRO A 87 14.13 -3.28 -2.55
CA PRO A 87 15.24 -4.05 -3.09
C PRO A 87 15.02 -4.34 -4.58
N PRO A 88 16.09 -4.30 -5.39
CA PRO A 88 16.00 -4.76 -6.77
C PRO A 88 15.51 -6.22 -6.77
N ASN A 89 14.88 -6.67 -7.86
CA ASN A 89 14.41 -8.05 -8.05
C ASN A 89 13.11 -8.47 -7.32
N GLY A 90 12.30 -7.53 -6.84
CA GLY A 90 11.01 -7.88 -6.21
C GLY A 90 9.93 -8.42 -7.16
N ILE A 91 10.02 -8.13 -8.46
CA ILE A 91 9.04 -8.56 -9.47
C ILE A 91 9.79 -9.11 -10.68
N TYR A 92 9.68 -10.40 -10.93
CA TYR A 92 10.23 -11.08 -12.10
C TYR A 92 9.12 -11.33 -13.13
N THR A 93 9.25 -10.76 -14.32
CA THR A 93 8.32 -10.96 -15.44
C THR A 93 8.97 -11.66 -16.63
N GLU A 94 10.26 -11.98 -16.54
CA GLU A 94 11.00 -12.64 -17.60
C GLU A 94 10.74 -14.15 -17.62
N ASN A 95 10.42 -14.67 -18.81
CA ASN A 95 10.30 -16.10 -19.04
C ASN A 95 11.68 -16.67 -19.42
N VAL A 96 12.36 -17.28 -18.46
CA VAL A 96 13.64 -17.96 -18.68
C VAL A 96 13.48 -19.47 -18.50
N SER A 97 14.25 -20.27 -19.26
CA SER A 97 14.14 -21.73 -19.28
C SER A 97 14.66 -22.41 -18.01
N ASP A 98 15.55 -21.74 -17.28
CA ASP A 98 16.15 -22.22 -16.02
C ASP A 98 16.27 -21.01 -15.06
N PRO A 99 15.18 -20.65 -14.36
CA PRO A 99 15.15 -19.45 -13.52
C PRO A 99 15.98 -19.63 -12.25
N HIS A 100 16.98 -18.78 -12.07
CA HIS A 100 17.75 -18.65 -10.84
C HIS A 100 17.59 -17.24 -10.27
N VAL A 101 17.29 -17.14 -8.98
CA VAL A 101 17.13 -15.87 -8.25
C VAL A 101 18.22 -15.78 -7.20
N VAL A 102 19.07 -14.75 -7.29
CA VAL A 102 20.12 -14.47 -6.31
C VAL A 102 19.65 -13.37 -5.36
N PHE A 103 19.61 -13.69 -4.07
CA PHE A 103 19.16 -12.81 -3.00
C PHE A 103 20.34 -11.99 -2.46
N GLU A 104 20.84 -11.04 -3.25
CA GLU A 104 21.98 -10.19 -2.89
C GLU A 104 21.68 -9.26 -1.70
N GLU A 105 20.41 -8.93 -1.48
CA GLU A 105 19.92 -8.13 -0.36
C GLU A 105 20.05 -8.85 0.99
N GLY A 106 20.16 -10.18 0.99
CA GLY A 106 20.26 -10.99 2.19
C GLY A 106 19.11 -10.72 3.16
N ASN A 107 19.43 -10.31 4.39
CA ASN A 107 18.43 -10.01 5.42
C ASN A 107 17.82 -8.60 5.31
N LEU A 108 18.27 -7.78 4.35
CA LEU A 108 17.75 -6.43 4.14
C LEU A 108 16.47 -6.49 3.31
N ILE A 109 15.42 -7.02 3.92
CA ILE A 109 14.06 -7.10 3.35
C ILE A 109 13.12 -6.13 4.06
N ASP A 110 12.15 -5.61 3.30
CA ASP A 110 11.14 -4.65 3.77
C ASP A 110 11.80 -3.48 4.55
N TYR A 111 11.29 -3.10 5.72
CA TYR A 111 11.78 -1.94 6.48
C TYR A 111 13.30 -1.96 6.75
N ARG A 112 13.93 -3.14 6.87
CA ARG A 112 15.39 -3.22 7.07
C ARG A 112 16.16 -2.67 5.88
N TRP A 113 15.64 -2.82 4.67
CA TRP A 113 16.19 -2.19 3.48
C TRP A 113 16.05 -0.67 3.56
N PHE A 114 14.85 -0.18 3.87
CA PHE A 114 14.56 1.25 3.96
C PHE A 114 15.47 1.92 5.01
N ASP A 115 15.60 1.31 6.19
CA ASP A 115 16.48 1.76 7.26
C ASP A 115 17.95 1.75 6.82
N ALA A 116 18.43 0.63 6.26
CA ALA A 116 19.84 0.48 5.87
C ALA A 116 20.24 1.38 4.69
N LYS A 117 19.31 1.70 3.80
CA LYS A 117 19.53 2.56 2.62
C LYS A 117 19.13 4.02 2.86
N ASN A 118 18.62 4.34 4.05
CA ASN A 118 18.11 5.66 4.41
C ASN A 118 17.06 6.18 3.40
N VAL A 119 16.15 5.29 3.00
CA VAL A 119 15.04 5.59 2.09
C VAL A 119 13.81 5.87 2.94
N THR A 120 13.21 7.06 2.81
CA THR A 120 12.01 7.42 3.57
C THR A 120 10.77 6.76 2.94
N PRO A 121 10.05 5.90 3.67
CA PRO A 121 8.83 5.30 3.16
C PRO A 121 7.68 6.33 3.07
N ARG A 122 6.60 5.96 2.37
CA ARG A 122 5.32 6.67 2.47
C ARG A 122 4.65 6.39 3.80
N PHE A 123 4.55 5.10 4.15
CA PHE A 123 4.17 4.65 5.49
C PHE A 123 5.08 3.50 5.89
N GLU A 124 5.69 3.61 7.06
CA GLU A 124 6.65 2.64 7.57
C GLU A 124 5.99 1.34 8.05
N PHE A 125 6.80 0.27 8.12
CA PHE A 125 6.42 -0.92 8.87
C PHE A 125 6.02 -0.54 10.30
N GLY A 126 4.90 -1.09 10.77
CA GLY A 126 4.36 -0.79 12.09
C GLY A 126 3.55 0.51 12.17
N PHE A 127 3.43 1.28 11.08
CA PHE A 127 2.57 2.45 11.05
C PHE A 127 1.09 2.08 11.21
N GLY A 128 0.36 2.93 11.91
CA GLY A 128 -1.09 2.93 12.06
C GLY A 128 -1.45 4.05 13.02
N MET A 129 -2.58 4.70 12.81
CA MET A 129 -3.04 5.82 13.65
C MET A 129 -3.56 5.36 15.02
#